data_AF-A0A811NXD0-F1
#
_entry.id   AF-A0A811NXD0-F1
#
_cell.length_a   1.000
_cell.length_b   1.000
_cell.length_c   1.000
_cell.angle_alpha   90.00
_cell.angle_beta   90.00
_cell.angle_gamma   90.00
#
_symmetry.space_group_name_H-M   'P 1'
#
loop_
_entity.id
_entity.type
_entity.pdbx_description
1 polymer ?
#
loop_
_entity_poly.entity_id
_entity_poly.type
_entity_poly.pdbx_seq_one_letter_code
_entity_poly.pdbx_strand_id
1 'polypeptide(L)'
;MAAAEDYDTAAAVAVFHQSRAGVRGLVQSGVNTIPPIFLMPTSPSPRSPTTTAFAIPAVDLSLPRQDTVALVRAAACSCGFFNVTNHGVPAGIVDSAVSAVRAFHEQPLTVRSAFYSIEPVGGAVTYSTIPIAPQRGAPLLPWRDTLRVRFGPGEPILGRLPAACRNVLQEYQRSLTAFGKEMAGLLSEALGVGTERLERAMQVEGWLMACHYYPPYPEPERVVASLEHTDPSLFTVLAQDGVGGLQVRRDNGEEWGRAQGTIWCS
;
A
#
# COMPACT_ATOMS: atom_id res chain seq x y z
N MET A 1 17.21 35.54 17.81
CA MET A 1 16.99 34.08 17.72
C MET A 1 15.93 33.70 18.74
N ALA A 2 14.66 33.83 18.37
CA ALA A 2 13.58 33.34 19.23
C ALA A 2 13.76 31.83 19.40
N ALA A 3 13.77 31.36 20.64
CA ALA A 3 13.80 29.94 20.96
C ALA A 3 12.69 29.25 20.16
N ALA A 4 13.03 28.20 19.41
CA ALA A 4 12.02 27.31 18.89
C ALA A 4 11.22 26.84 20.11
N GLU A 5 9.94 27.22 20.18
CA GLU A 5 9.01 26.66 21.15
C GLU A 5 9.20 25.14 21.13
N ASP A 6 9.35 24.56 22.31
CA ASP A 6 9.61 23.14 22.51
C ASP A 6 8.43 22.35 21.92
N TYR A 7 8.56 21.96 20.65
CA TYR A 7 7.47 21.34 19.89
C TYR A 7 7.26 19.93 20.45
N ASP A 8 6.23 19.79 21.28
CA ASP A 8 5.84 18.51 21.84
C ASP A 8 5.22 17.63 20.74
N THR A 9 6.09 16.85 20.10
CA THR A 9 5.71 15.89 19.05
C THR A 9 4.71 14.85 19.53
N ALA A 10 4.80 14.40 20.80
CA ALA A 10 3.91 13.38 21.35
C ALA A 10 2.50 13.95 21.52
N ALA A 11 2.38 15.16 22.09
CA ALA A 11 1.11 15.87 22.17
C ALA A 11 0.54 16.14 20.78
N ALA A 12 1.36 16.55 19.81
CA ALA A 12 0.91 16.80 18.44
C ALA A 12 0.35 15.55 17.75
N VAL A 13 1.01 14.41 17.88
CA VAL A 13 0.53 13.11 17.38
C VAL A 13 -0.79 12.72 18.07
N ALA A 14 -0.88 12.89 19.39
CA ALA A 14 -2.09 12.60 20.15
C ALA A 14 -3.27 13.46 19.70
N VAL A 15 -3.09 14.78 19.58
CA VAL A 15 -4.11 15.72 19.06
C VAL A 15 -4.55 15.33 17.65
N PHE A 16 -3.59 15.00 16.78
CA PHE A 16 -3.89 14.56 15.42
C PHE A 16 -4.77 13.31 15.41
N HIS A 17 -4.43 12.27 16.17
CA HIS A 17 -5.25 11.05 16.23
C HIS A 17 -6.59 11.26 16.95
N GLN A 18 -6.65 12.13 17.96
CA GLN A 18 -7.88 12.49 18.66
C GLN A 18 -8.90 13.16 17.73
N SER A 19 -8.43 13.89 16.72
CA SER A 19 -9.32 14.47 15.69
C SER A 19 -10.05 13.42 14.85
N ARG A 20 -9.49 12.20 14.74
CA ARG A 20 -9.99 11.10 13.89
C ARG A 20 -10.19 11.48 12.43
N ALA A 21 -9.56 12.56 11.99
CA ALA A 21 -9.80 13.17 10.69
C ALA A 21 -8.77 12.76 9.63
N GLY A 22 -7.65 12.15 10.02
CA GLY A 22 -6.60 11.76 9.10
C GLY A 22 -5.99 12.93 8.32
N VAL A 23 -5.09 12.62 7.40
CA VAL A 23 -4.46 13.59 6.50
C VAL A 23 -5.50 14.27 5.62
N ARG A 24 -6.52 13.53 5.17
CA ARG A 24 -7.61 14.13 4.40
C ARG A 24 -8.34 15.23 5.17
N GLY A 25 -8.60 15.03 6.47
CA GLY A 25 -9.25 16.04 7.30
C GLY A 25 -8.42 17.31 7.43
N LEU A 26 -7.10 17.16 7.49
CA LEU A 26 -6.16 18.27 7.49
C LEU A 26 -6.21 19.05 6.17
N VAL A 27 -6.27 18.36 5.03
CA VAL A 27 -6.43 19.03 3.71
C VAL A 27 -7.78 19.75 3.62
N GLN A 28 -8.86 19.13 4.10
CA GLN A 28 -10.21 19.70 4.06
C GLN A 28 -10.39 20.93 4.96
N SER A 29 -9.63 21.05 6.04
CA SER A 29 -9.69 22.24 6.91
C SER A 29 -8.96 23.46 6.33
N GLY A 30 -8.24 23.29 5.20
CA GLY A 30 -7.54 24.38 4.54
C GLY A 30 -6.35 24.92 5.35
N VAL A 31 -5.68 24.07 6.12
CA VAL A 31 -4.49 24.52 6.86
C VAL A 31 -3.42 25.05 5.90
N ASN A 32 -2.85 26.20 6.25
CA ASN A 32 -1.75 26.82 5.48
C ASN A 32 -0.37 26.31 5.90
N THR A 33 -0.29 25.65 7.06
CA THR A 33 0.96 25.12 7.62
C THR A 33 0.74 23.68 8.07
N ILE A 34 1.54 22.76 7.53
CA ILE A 34 1.54 21.36 7.96
C ILE A 34 2.26 21.21 9.30
N PRO A 35 1.72 20.40 10.24
CA PRO A 35 2.41 20.04 11.48
C PRO A 35 3.77 19.34 11.23
N PRO A 36 4.85 19.70 11.95
CA PRO A 36 6.17 19.07 11.82
C PRO A 36 6.21 17.54 11.88
N ILE A 37 5.21 16.89 12.48
CA ILE A 37 5.09 15.41 12.52
C ILE A 37 4.96 14.75 11.14
N PHE A 38 4.68 15.50 10.08
CA PHE A 38 4.62 15.03 8.68
C PHE A 38 5.82 15.43 7.84
N LEU A 39 6.66 16.36 8.33
CA LEU A 39 7.69 16.98 7.53
C LEU A 39 8.97 16.15 7.54
N MET A 40 9.51 15.90 6.35
CA MET A 40 10.89 15.45 6.21
C MET A 40 11.82 16.55 6.74
N PRO A 41 12.90 16.21 7.47
CA PRO A 41 13.91 17.18 7.83
C PRO A 41 14.49 17.81 6.56
N THR A 42 14.67 19.13 6.58
CA THR A 42 15.39 19.84 5.51
C THR A 42 16.87 19.46 5.56
N SER A 43 17.23 18.32 4.97
CA SER A 43 18.62 18.05 4.61
C SER A 43 18.94 18.77 3.31
N PRO A 44 20.16 19.34 3.14
CA PRO A 44 20.62 19.75 1.83
C PRO A 44 20.54 18.52 0.92
N SER A 45 19.67 18.60 -0.09
CA SER A 45 19.27 17.48 -0.95
C SER A 45 20.49 16.61 -1.29
N PRO A 46 20.55 15.32 -0.94
CA PRO A 46 21.24 14.42 -1.83
C PRO A 46 20.53 14.58 -3.17
N ARG A 47 21.31 14.84 -4.23
CA ARG A 47 20.82 14.92 -5.62
C ARG A 47 19.65 13.95 -5.78
N SER A 48 18.54 14.39 -6.40
CA SER A 48 17.64 13.45 -7.05
C SER A 48 18.55 12.46 -7.77
N PRO A 49 18.59 11.18 -7.39
CA PRO A 49 19.56 10.27 -7.98
C PRO A 49 19.38 10.41 -9.48
N THR A 50 20.48 10.63 -10.21
CA THR A 50 20.45 10.59 -11.67
C THR A 50 20.07 9.17 -11.99
N THR A 51 18.78 8.91 -12.09
CA THR A 51 18.28 7.56 -11.93
C THR A 51 18.28 6.95 -13.31
N THR A 52 19.12 5.95 -13.54
CA THR A 52 18.92 5.06 -14.68
C THR A 52 17.61 4.34 -14.43
N ALA A 53 16.55 4.79 -15.11
CA ALA A 53 15.23 4.19 -15.00
C ALA A 53 15.30 2.78 -15.59
N PHE A 54 15.22 1.74 -14.76
CA PHE A 54 15.13 0.37 -15.26
C PHE A 54 13.67 0.03 -15.58
N ALA A 55 13.48 -0.78 -16.63
CA ALA A 55 12.17 -1.32 -16.96
C ALA A 55 11.82 -2.44 -15.99
N ILE A 56 10.68 -2.30 -15.30
CA ILE A 56 10.15 -3.36 -14.45
C ILE A 56 9.63 -4.48 -15.38
N PRO A 57 10.02 -5.76 -15.16
CA PRO A 57 9.55 -6.87 -15.98
C PRO A 57 8.04 -7.01 -15.99
N ALA A 58 7.50 -7.57 -17.07
CA ALA A 58 6.10 -7.97 -17.18
C ALA A 58 6.00 -9.48 -17.41
N VAL A 59 5.02 -10.11 -16.78
CA VAL A 59 4.73 -11.54 -16.89
C VAL A 59 3.32 -11.72 -17.42
N ASP A 60 3.18 -12.47 -18.51
CA ASP A 60 1.88 -12.83 -19.10
C ASP A 60 1.45 -14.21 -18.59
N LEU A 61 0.36 -14.27 -17.82
CA LEU A 61 -0.16 -15.52 -17.27
C LEU A 61 -0.96 -16.38 -18.26
N SER A 62 -1.19 -15.90 -19.49
CA SER A 62 -1.81 -16.69 -20.55
C SER A 62 -0.84 -17.63 -21.28
N LEU A 63 0.46 -17.49 -21.02
CA LEU A 63 1.51 -18.33 -21.59
C LEU A 63 1.46 -19.78 -21.04
N PRO A 64 2.08 -20.75 -21.73
CA PRO A 64 2.24 -22.10 -21.20
C PRO A 64 2.91 -22.07 -19.82
N ARG A 65 2.41 -22.89 -18.89
CA ARG A 65 2.84 -22.86 -17.46
C ARG A 65 4.35 -22.89 -17.26
N GLN A 66 5.08 -23.69 -18.06
CA GLN A 66 6.54 -23.77 -17.97
C GLN A 66 7.23 -22.44 -18.30
N ASP A 67 6.74 -21.73 -19.32
CA ASP A 67 7.27 -20.43 -19.73
C ASP A 67 6.92 -19.37 -18.67
N THR A 68 5.69 -19.39 -18.16
CA THR A 68 5.25 -18.50 -17.08
C THR A 68 6.10 -18.68 -15.83
N VAL A 69 6.38 -19.92 -15.40
CA VAL A 69 7.24 -20.21 -14.25
C VAL A 69 8.67 -19.70 -14.47
N ALA A 70 9.21 -19.86 -15.68
CA ALA A 70 10.54 -19.34 -16.02
C ALA A 70 10.58 -17.80 -15.97
N LEU A 71 9.55 -17.12 -16.48
CA LEU A 71 9.43 -15.67 -16.45
C LEU A 71 9.26 -15.14 -15.02
N VAL A 72 8.40 -15.77 -14.21
CA VAL A 72 8.23 -15.43 -12.77
C VAL A 72 9.56 -15.55 -12.04
N ARG A 73 10.30 -16.65 -12.25
CA ARG A 73 11.63 -16.84 -11.65
C ARG A 73 12.59 -15.71 -12.06
N ALA A 74 12.70 -15.42 -13.36
CA ALA A 74 13.60 -14.40 -13.86
C ALA A 74 13.24 -13.00 -13.33
N ALA A 75 11.95 -12.67 -13.31
CA ALA A 75 11.45 -11.39 -12.83
C ALA A 75 11.71 -11.20 -11.32
N ALA A 76 11.33 -12.18 -10.50
CA ALA A 76 11.56 -12.17 -9.06
C ALA A 76 13.06 -12.07 -8.72
N CYS A 77 13.92 -12.82 -9.41
CA CYS A 77 15.38 -12.76 -9.19
C CYS A 77 16.05 -11.47 -9.72
N SER A 78 15.38 -10.71 -10.60
CA SER A 78 15.98 -9.50 -11.19
C SER A 78 15.90 -8.27 -10.29
N CYS A 79 14.72 -7.98 -9.77
CA CYS A 79 14.47 -6.80 -8.94
C CYS A 79 13.36 -7.02 -7.90
N GLY A 80 12.89 -8.27 -7.71
CA GLY A 80 11.84 -8.59 -6.75
C GLY A 80 10.52 -7.87 -7.02
N PHE A 81 10.27 -7.41 -8.25
CA PHE A 81 9.08 -6.64 -8.59
C PHE A 81 8.72 -6.84 -10.06
N PHE A 82 7.46 -7.12 -10.39
CA PHE A 82 7.02 -7.30 -11.77
C PHE A 82 5.53 -7.02 -11.99
N ASN A 83 5.21 -6.58 -13.20
CA ASN A 83 3.83 -6.42 -13.67
C ASN A 83 3.27 -7.79 -14.05
N VAL A 84 1.99 -8.02 -13.78
CA VAL A 84 1.29 -9.23 -14.23
C VAL A 84 0.18 -8.85 -15.19
N THR A 85 0.16 -9.49 -16.35
CA THR A 85 -0.85 -9.30 -17.41
C THR A 85 -1.60 -10.60 -17.67
N ASN A 86 -2.81 -10.50 -18.24
CA ASN A 86 -3.71 -11.63 -18.50
C ASN A 86 -3.94 -12.51 -17.26
N HIS A 87 -4.01 -11.88 -16.08
CA HIS A 87 -4.03 -12.50 -14.77
C HIS A 87 -5.35 -13.20 -14.39
N GLY A 88 -6.34 -13.22 -15.28
CA GLY A 88 -7.64 -13.87 -15.01
C GLY A 88 -8.59 -13.12 -14.06
N VAL A 89 -8.12 -12.13 -13.28
CA VAL A 89 -9.01 -11.22 -12.52
C VAL A 89 -9.98 -10.53 -13.50
N PRO A 90 -11.31 -10.60 -13.27
CA PRO A 90 -12.29 -10.03 -14.19
C PRO A 90 -12.12 -8.52 -14.40
N ALA A 91 -12.36 -8.07 -15.64
CA ALA A 91 -12.25 -6.66 -16.00
C ALA A 91 -13.16 -5.78 -15.12
N GLY A 92 -12.65 -4.61 -14.72
CA GLY A 92 -13.38 -3.65 -13.89
C GLY A 92 -13.41 -3.96 -12.39
N ILE A 93 -13.00 -5.15 -11.94
CA ILE A 93 -12.93 -5.49 -10.50
C ILE A 93 -11.92 -4.60 -9.78
N VAL A 94 -10.75 -4.39 -10.36
CA VAL A 94 -9.71 -3.50 -9.80
C VAL A 94 -10.19 -2.05 -9.78
N ASP A 95 -10.69 -1.54 -10.91
CA ASP A 95 -11.16 -0.14 -11.03
C ASP A 95 -12.32 0.15 -10.06
N SER A 96 -13.23 -0.81 -9.92
CA SER A 96 -14.34 -0.71 -8.96
C SER A 96 -13.81 -0.65 -7.53
N ALA A 97 -12.84 -1.50 -7.16
CA ALA A 97 -12.24 -1.50 -5.83
C ALA A 97 -11.53 -0.18 -5.52
N VAL A 98 -10.70 0.32 -6.44
CA VAL A 98 -10.02 1.62 -6.33
C VAL A 98 -11.05 2.76 -6.17
N SER A 99 -12.11 2.75 -6.98
CA SER A 99 -13.17 3.77 -6.92
C SER A 99 -13.97 3.71 -5.62
N ALA A 100 -14.28 2.51 -5.13
CA ALA A 100 -15.02 2.31 -3.88
C ALA A 100 -14.20 2.72 -2.65
N VAL A 101 -12.89 2.41 -2.64
CA VAL A 101 -11.96 2.88 -1.61
C VAL A 101 -11.88 4.41 -1.63
N ARG A 102 -11.72 5.02 -2.80
CA ARG A 102 -11.75 6.47 -2.97
C ARG A 102 -13.04 7.05 -2.39
N ALA A 103 -14.19 6.49 -2.78
CA ALA A 103 -15.49 6.93 -2.29
C ALA A 103 -15.61 6.87 -0.76
N PHE A 104 -15.07 5.83 -0.11
CA PHE A 104 -15.00 5.75 1.36
C PHE A 104 -14.16 6.89 1.96
N HIS A 105 -12.93 7.08 1.49
CA HIS A 105 -12.05 8.14 2.00
C HIS A 105 -12.69 9.51 1.77
N GLU A 106 -13.46 9.67 0.70
CA GLU A 106 -14.10 10.92 0.32
C GLU A 106 -15.40 11.24 1.07
N GLN A 107 -15.90 10.33 1.91
CA GLN A 107 -17.08 10.55 2.74
C GLN A 107 -16.89 11.69 3.77
N PRO A 108 -17.99 12.26 4.30
CA PRO A 108 -17.93 13.21 5.40
C PRO A 108 -17.16 12.65 6.60
N LEU A 109 -16.49 13.55 7.34
CA LEU A 109 -15.72 13.20 8.55
C LEU A 109 -16.56 12.38 9.54
N THR A 110 -17.84 12.72 9.69
CA THR A 110 -18.78 12.03 10.60
C THR A 110 -18.94 10.54 10.27
N VAL A 111 -18.78 10.14 9.00
CA VAL A 111 -18.89 8.75 8.56
C VAL A 111 -17.55 8.02 8.72
N ARG A 112 -16.46 8.59 8.18
CA ARG A 112 -15.14 7.93 8.18
C ARG A 112 -14.50 7.88 9.57
N SER A 113 -14.75 8.87 10.42
CA SER A 113 -14.21 8.90 11.80
C SER A 113 -14.70 7.72 12.64
N ALA A 114 -15.88 7.15 12.35
CA ALA A 114 -16.38 5.96 13.04
C ALA A 114 -15.45 4.74 12.90
N PHE A 115 -14.71 4.66 11.79
CA PHE A 115 -13.72 3.60 11.53
C PHE A 115 -12.32 3.96 12.02
N TYR A 116 -12.11 5.20 12.49
CA TYR A 116 -10.78 5.68 12.83
C TYR A 116 -10.27 5.04 14.13
N SER A 117 -9.16 4.31 14.06
CA SER A 117 -8.51 3.69 15.21
C SER A 117 -7.01 3.48 14.98
N ILE A 118 -6.20 3.82 15.99
CA ILE A 118 -4.77 3.49 16.05
C ILE A 118 -4.52 2.14 16.73
N GLU A 119 -5.44 1.71 17.59
CA GLU A 119 -5.41 0.40 18.21
C GLU A 119 -6.13 -0.63 17.32
N PRO A 120 -5.65 -1.87 17.24
CA PRO A 120 -6.38 -2.96 16.59
C PRO A 120 -7.54 -3.42 17.50
N VAL A 121 -8.60 -2.61 17.64
CA VAL A 121 -9.76 -2.99 18.45
C VAL A 121 -10.63 -4.01 17.69
N GLY A 122 -10.45 -5.29 18.04
CA GLY A 122 -11.43 -6.35 17.80
C GLY A 122 -11.58 -6.85 16.36
N GLY A 123 -10.55 -6.73 15.53
CA GLY A 123 -10.32 -7.61 14.37
C GLY A 123 -11.28 -7.48 13.19
N ALA A 124 -10.92 -6.67 12.19
CA ALA A 124 -11.12 -6.91 10.75
C ALA A 124 -10.91 -5.63 9.95
N VAL A 125 -11.37 -4.46 10.44
CA VAL A 125 -11.38 -3.21 9.66
C VAL A 125 -10.94 -2.02 10.52
N THR A 126 -9.96 -1.26 10.07
CA THR A 126 -9.51 -0.02 10.72
C THR A 126 -9.15 1.04 9.69
N TYR A 127 -9.53 2.29 9.95
CA TYR A 127 -9.06 3.45 9.19
C TYR A 127 -8.09 4.25 10.07
N SER A 128 -6.94 4.67 9.55
CA SER A 128 -6.05 5.61 10.25
C SER A 128 -4.90 6.07 9.37
N THR A 129 -4.27 7.17 9.79
CA THR A 129 -2.89 7.48 9.42
C THR A 129 -1.99 6.61 10.30
N ILE A 130 -1.27 5.65 9.71
CA ILE A 130 -0.47 4.69 10.50
C ILE A 130 0.91 5.31 10.75
N PRO A 131 1.37 5.43 12.00
CA PRO A 131 2.70 5.97 12.29
C PRO A 131 3.82 5.21 11.56
N ILE A 132 4.84 5.96 11.15
CA ILE A 132 6.06 5.41 10.58
C ILE A 132 6.90 4.81 11.71
N ALA A 133 7.54 3.66 11.47
CA ALA A 133 8.46 3.08 12.42
C ALA A 133 9.61 4.06 12.74
N PRO A 134 10.03 4.22 14.01
CA PRO A 134 11.05 5.19 14.37
C PRO A 134 12.33 5.00 13.55
N GLN A 135 12.66 6.00 12.73
CA GLN A 135 13.86 6.04 11.91
C GLN A 135 14.47 7.44 11.98
N ARG A 136 15.80 7.51 12.07
CA ARG A 136 16.51 8.80 12.18
C ARG A 136 16.21 9.66 10.96
N GLY A 137 15.66 10.85 11.20
CA GLY A 137 15.35 11.82 10.15
C GLY A 137 14.10 11.48 9.34
N ALA A 138 13.25 10.56 9.81
CA ALA A 138 11.93 10.35 9.26
C ALA A 138 10.86 11.20 9.99
N PRO A 139 9.77 11.58 9.31
CA PRO A 139 8.58 12.10 9.98
C PRO A 139 7.92 11.02 10.83
N LEU A 140 7.14 11.44 11.83
CA LEU A 140 6.41 10.53 12.72
C LEU A 140 5.18 9.94 12.04
N LEU A 141 4.52 10.72 11.18
CA LEU A 141 3.33 10.31 10.44
C LEU A 141 3.57 10.45 8.93
N PRO A 142 3.07 9.51 8.12
CA PRO A 142 3.14 9.62 6.69
C PRO A 142 2.05 10.56 6.16
N TRP A 143 2.26 11.12 4.99
CA TRP A 143 1.24 11.84 4.23
C TRP A 143 0.31 10.87 3.47
N ARG A 144 -0.37 9.99 4.21
CA ARG A 144 -1.39 9.09 3.70
C ARG A 144 -2.38 8.68 4.78
N ASP A 145 -3.60 8.37 4.37
CA ASP A 145 -4.54 7.64 5.19
C ASP A 145 -4.70 6.20 4.69
N THR A 146 -5.00 5.26 5.57
CA THR A 146 -5.12 3.84 5.22
C THR A 146 -6.36 3.23 5.83
N LEU A 147 -7.20 2.63 4.98
CA LEU A 147 -8.21 1.66 5.43
C LEU A 147 -7.57 0.26 5.36
N ARG A 148 -7.33 -0.37 6.50
CA ARG A 148 -6.86 -1.74 6.61
C ARG A 148 -8.04 -2.69 6.77
N VAL A 149 -8.07 -3.73 5.95
CA VAL A 149 -9.04 -4.83 6.03
C VAL A 149 -8.26 -6.13 6.16
N ARG A 150 -8.43 -6.83 7.27
CA ARG A 150 -7.89 -8.18 7.50
C ARG A 150 -8.95 -9.19 7.10
N PHE A 151 -8.59 -10.04 6.16
CA PHE A 151 -9.33 -11.23 5.79
C PHE A 151 -8.71 -12.42 6.55
N GLY A 152 -9.53 -13.40 6.89
CA GLY A 152 -9.11 -14.63 7.55
C GLY A 152 -9.74 -15.84 6.86
N PRO A 153 -9.45 -17.07 7.32
CA PRO A 153 -10.02 -18.29 6.74
C PRO A 153 -11.54 -18.45 6.97
N GLY A 154 -12.18 -17.55 7.72
CA GLY A 154 -13.64 -17.47 7.88
C GLY A 154 -14.22 -16.25 7.16
N GLU A 155 -15.55 -16.21 7.02
CA GLU A 155 -16.22 -14.99 6.54
C GLU A 155 -15.73 -13.79 7.36
N PRO A 156 -15.30 -12.69 6.72
CA PRO A 156 -14.87 -11.53 7.48
C PRO A 156 -16.03 -11.09 8.38
N ILE A 157 -15.75 -10.31 9.42
CA ILE A 157 -16.84 -9.59 10.10
C ILE A 157 -17.28 -8.45 9.15
N LEU A 158 -17.97 -8.81 8.06
CA LEU A 158 -18.35 -7.98 6.93
C LEU A 158 -19.25 -6.82 7.37
N GLY A 159 -19.96 -7.00 8.49
CA GLY A 159 -20.74 -5.94 9.13
C GLY A 159 -19.90 -4.72 9.53
N ARG A 160 -18.57 -4.86 9.66
CA ARG A 160 -17.66 -3.76 10.02
C ARG A 160 -16.97 -3.09 8.82
N LEU A 161 -17.21 -3.53 7.58
CA LEU A 161 -16.74 -2.80 6.40
C LEU A 161 -17.61 -1.55 6.15
N PRO A 162 -17.03 -0.41 5.74
CA PRO A 162 -17.79 0.77 5.34
C PRO A 162 -18.75 0.43 4.22
N ALA A 163 -20.00 0.89 4.34
CA ALA A 163 -21.05 0.60 3.37
C ALA A 163 -20.66 1.02 1.94
N ALA A 164 -19.89 2.12 1.81
CA ALA A 164 -19.41 2.64 0.53
C ALA A 164 -18.54 1.65 -0.27
N CYS A 165 -17.83 0.74 0.40
CA CYS A 165 -16.88 -0.15 -0.26
C CYS A 165 -17.07 -1.64 0.08
N ARG A 166 -18.04 -1.97 0.95
CA ARG A 166 -18.24 -3.33 1.48
C ARG A 166 -18.33 -4.42 0.39
N ASN A 167 -19.33 -4.33 -0.49
CA ASN A 167 -19.60 -5.39 -1.46
C ASN A 167 -18.50 -5.47 -2.52
N VAL A 168 -17.98 -4.31 -2.93
CA VAL A 168 -16.91 -4.23 -3.91
C VAL A 168 -15.61 -4.82 -3.38
N LEU A 169 -15.22 -4.51 -2.13
CA LEU A 169 -14.02 -5.09 -1.53
C LEU A 169 -14.16 -6.59 -1.25
N GLN A 170 -15.38 -7.09 -1.00
CA GLN A 170 -15.62 -8.54 -0.93
C GLN A 170 -15.39 -9.23 -2.27
N GLU A 171 -15.90 -8.66 -3.36
CA GLU A 171 -15.71 -9.23 -4.69
C GLU A 171 -14.25 -9.15 -5.14
N TYR A 172 -13.62 -8.01 -4.88
CA TYR A 172 -12.19 -7.82 -5.09
C TYR A 172 -11.37 -8.85 -4.30
N GLN A 173 -11.72 -9.08 -3.04
CA GLN A 173 -11.09 -10.10 -2.21
C GLN A 173 -11.19 -11.50 -2.82
N ARG A 174 -12.39 -11.92 -3.22
CA ARG A 174 -12.60 -13.25 -3.81
C ARG A 174 -11.77 -13.43 -5.08
N SER A 175 -11.82 -12.44 -5.96
CA SER A 175 -11.08 -12.45 -7.22
C SER A 175 -9.57 -12.50 -6.99
N LEU A 176 -9.06 -11.68 -6.07
CA LEU A 176 -7.64 -11.68 -5.76
C LEU A 176 -7.22 -12.95 -5.03
N THR A 177 -8.03 -13.55 -4.16
CA THR A 177 -7.68 -14.80 -3.46
C THR A 177 -7.35 -15.91 -4.46
N ALA A 178 -8.16 -16.05 -5.52
CA ALA A 178 -7.87 -17.00 -6.59
C ALA A 178 -6.56 -16.68 -7.31
N PHE A 179 -6.36 -15.41 -7.67
CA PHE A 179 -5.11 -14.94 -8.28
C PHE A 179 -3.88 -15.19 -7.39
N GLY A 180 -3.97 -14.90 -6.09
CA GLY A 180 -2.91 -15.09 -5.13
C GLY A 180 -2.53 -16.56 -4.95
N LYS A 181 -3.50 -17.48 -5.01
CA LYS A 181 -3.23 -18.93 -5.00
C LYS A 181 -2.47 -19.37 -6.26
N GLU A 182 -2.84 -18.85 -7.43
CA GLU A 182 -2.11 -19.13 -8.68
C GLU A 182 -0.67 -18.58 -8.61
N MET A 183 -0.50 -17.33 -8.16
CA MET A 183 0.83 -16.73 -7.98
C MET A 183 1.68 -17.48 -6.97
N ALA A 184 1.11 -17.90 -5.83
CA ALA A 184 1.81 -18.75 -4.87
C ALA A 184 2.26 -20.07 -5.51
N GLY A 185 1.42 -20.69 -6.35
CA GLY A 185 1.76 -21.88 -7.12
C GLY A 185 2.95 -21.67 -8.07
N LEU A 186 2.90 -20.59 -8.86
CA LEU A 186 3.96 -20.22 -9.80
C LEU A 186 5.29 -19.93 -9.08
N LEU A 187 5.25 -19.18 -7.97
CA LEU A 187 6.43 -18.92 -7.15
C LEU A 187 6.98 -20.20 -6.52
N SER A 188 6.11 -21.12 -6.09
CA SER A 188 6.50 -22.40 -5.49
C SER A 188 7.19 -23.32 -6.51
N GLU A 189 6.71 -23.34 -7.75
CA GLU A 189 7.35 -24.03 -8.88
C GLU A 189 8.66 -23.34 -9.29
N ALA A 190 8.69 -22.01 -9.31
CA ALA A 190 9.91 -21.23 -9.56
C ALA A 190 11.00 -21.52 -8.51
N LEU A 191 10.63 -21.81 -7.26
CA LEU A 191 11.57 -22.25 -6.23
C LEU A 191 11.94 -23.74 -6.30
N GLY A 192 11.23 -24.54 -7.11
CA GLY A 192 11.46 -25.99 -7.21
C GLY A 192 10.99 -26.78 -6.00
N VAL A 193 10.08 -26.23 -5.18
CA VAL A 193 9.61 -26.85 -3.92
C VAL A 193 8.23 -27.51 -4.04
N GLY A 194 7.72 -27.62 -5.28
CA GLY A 194 6.41 -28.18 -5.62
C GLY A 194 5.28 -27.16 -5.48
N THR A 195 4.27 -27.23 -6.35
CA THR A 195 3.24 -26.18 -6.55
C THR A 195 2.52 -25.73 -5.27
N GLU A 196 2.19 -26.65 -4.36
CA GLU A 196 1.33 -26.34 -3.21
C GLU A 196 2.11 -25.87 -1.96
N ARG A 197 3.45 -25.90 -1.97
CA ARG A 197 4.26 -25.67 -0.76
C ARG A 197 4.04 -24.27 -0.17
N LEU A 198 4.07 -23.23 -1.00
CA LEU A 198 3.89 -21.85 -0.52
C LEU A 198 2.44 -21.58 -0.09
N GLU A 199 1.45 -22.11 -0.80
CA GLU A 199 0.05 -21.97 -0.43
C GLU A 199 -0.23 -22.55 0.97
N ARG A 200 0.24 -23.78 1.23
CA ARG A 200 0.04 -24.45 2.53
C ARG A 200 0.76 -23.73 3.67
N ALA A 201 1.91 -23.13 3.40
CA ALA A 201 2.70 -22.42 4.40
C ALA A 201 2.08 -21.06 4.78
N MET A 202 1.44 -20.40 3.81
CA MET A 202 1.03 -19.00 3.98
C MET A 202 -0.46 -18.81 4.21
N GLN A 203 -1.29 -19.81 3.86
CA GLN A 203 -2.74 -19.69 3.89
C GLN A 203 -3.20 -18.39 3.19
N VAL A 204 -3.00 -18.31 1.87
CA VAL A 204 -3.18 -17.07 1.06
C VAL A 204 -4.51 -16.32 1.32
N GLU A 205 -5.54 -17.04 1.76
CA GLU A 205 -6.85 -16.49 2.15
C GLU A 205 -6.78 -15.51 3.35
N GLY A 206 -5.76 -15.67 4.21
CA GLY A 206 -5.51 -14.87 5.41
C GLY A 206 -4.57 -13.71 5.16
N TRP A 207 -4.98 -12.72 4.36
CA TRP A 207 -4.12 -11.55 4.09
C TRP A 207 -4.67 -10.22 4.61
N LEU A 208 -3.78 -9.23 4.61
CA LEU A 208 -4.07 -7.85 4.95
C LEU A 208 -4.21 -7.04 3.66
N MET A 209 -5.38 -6.46 3.44
CA MET A 209 -5.59 -5.47 2.39
C MET A 209 -5.37 -4.06 2.97
N ALA A 210 -4.44 -3.32 2.40
CA ALA A 210 -4.17 -1.93 2.75
C ALA A 210 -4.66 -1.00 1.65
N CYS A 211 -5.77 -0.30 1.92
CA CYS A 211 -6.40 0.64 1.00
C CYS A 211 -5.88 2.06 1.28
N HIS A 212 -4.74 2.40 0.68
CA HIS A 212 -4.09 3.69 0.86
C HIS A 212 -4.78 4.82 0.10
N TYR A 213 -4.82 6.00 0.70
CA TYR A 213 -5.28 7.25 0.10
C TYR A 213 -4.23 8.33 0.32
N TYR A 214 -3.85 9.00 -0.77
CA TYR A 214 -2.77 9.97 -0.81
C TYR A 214 -3.35 11.35 -1.16
N PRO A 215 -3.76 12.17 -0.18
CA PRO A 215 -4.24 13.52 -0.45
C PRO A 215 -3.17 14.37 -1.15
N PRO A 216 -3.54 15.28 -2.07
CA PRO A 216 -2.58 16.16 -2.70
C PRO A 216 -1.92 17.08 -1.65
N TYR A 217 -0.66 17.44 -1.89
CA TYR A 217 0.07 18.43 -1.09
C TYR A 217 0.86 19.38 -2.01
N PRO A 218 0.83 20.71 -1.77
CA PRO A 218 1.52 21.67 -2.63
C PRO A 218 3.05 21.54 -2.69
N GLU A 219 3.69 21.02 -1.65
CA GLU A 219 5.15 20.86 -1.56
C GLU A 219 5.52 19.38 -1.36
N PRO A 220 5.29 18.51 -2.36
CA PRO A 220 5.40 17.06 -2.22
C PRO A 220 6.79 16.59 -1.75
N GLU A 221 7.85 17.35 -2.01
CA GLU A 221 9.22 17.08 -1.55
C GLU A 221 9.40 17.20 -0.04
N ARG A 222 8.47 17.85 0.68
CA ARG A 222 8.54 18.05 2.12
C ARG A 222 7.84 16.95 2.93
N VAL A 223 7.09 16.07 2.28
CA VAL A 223 6.33 15.01 2.93
C VAL A 223 6.63 13.67 2.27
N VAL A 224 6.33 12.58 2.98
CA VAL A 224 6.49 11.23 2.43
C VAL A 224 5.28 10.38 2.77
N ALA A 225 4.77 9.66 1.78
CA ALA A 225 3.62 8.78 1.98
C ALA A 225 4.05 7.39 2.47
N SER A 226 5.23 6.93 2.08
CA SER A 226 5.87 5.72 2.60
C SER A 226 7.37 5.91 2.53
N LEU A 227 8.08 5.56 3.60
CA LEU A 227 9.52 5.45 3.53
C LEU A 227 9.93 4.28 2.64
N GLU A 228 11.19 4.29 2.25
CA GLU A 228 11.85 3.11 1.72
C GLU A 228 11.72 1.95 2.72
N HIS A 229 11.21 0.82 2.24
CA HIS A 229 11.06 -0.39 3.03
C HIS A 229 11.01 -1.60 2.10
N THR A 230 11.15 -2.78 2.70
CA THR A 230 10.85 -4.08 2.10
C THR A 230 9.59 -4.62 2.75
N ASP A 231 8.68 -5.19 1.98
CA ASP A 231 7.47 -5.79 2.52
C ASP A 231 7.81 -7.03 3.38
N PRO A 232 7.13 -7.23 4.53
CA PRO A 232 7.36 -8.39 5.38
C PRO A 232 6.59 -9.64 4.92
N SER A 233 5.80 -9.55 3.84
CA SER A 233 5.02 -10.65 3.26
C SER A 233 5.85 -11.54 2.34
N LEU A 234 5.34 -12.75 2.03
CA LEU A 234 5.92 -13.61 0.99
C LEU A 234 5.90 -12.92 -0.39
N PHE A 235 4.73 -12.39 -0.74
CA PHE A 235 4.57 -11.51 -1.89
C PHE A 235 3.44 -10.51 -1.61
N THR A 236 3.45 -9.39 -2.33
CA THR A 236 2.41 -8.36 -2.29
C THR A 236 1.77 -8.21 -3.66
N VAL A 237 0.44 -8.14 -3.69
CA VAL A 237 -0.30 -7.75 -4.89
C VAL A 237 -0.69 -6.28 -4.76
N LEU A 238 -0.13 -5.42 -5.61
CA LEU A 238 -0.40 -3.99 -5.58
C LEU A 238 -1.28 -3.59 -6.78
N ALA A 239 -2.38 -2.90 -6.48
CA ALA A 239 -3.17 -2.18 -7.47
C ALA A 239 -3.00 -0.66 -7.33
N GLN A 240 -2.82 0.04 -8.44
CA GLN A 240 -2.65 1.49 -8.49
C GLN A 240 -3.78 2.16 -9.26
N ASP A 241 -4.03 3.44 -8.95
CA ASP A 241 -4.87 4.29 -9.80
C ASP A 241 -4.06 4.84 -10.98
N GLY A 242 -4.70 5.66 -11.82
CA GLY A 242 -4.04 6.26 -12.99
C GLY A 242 -2.95 7.30 -12.67
N VAL A 243 -2.74 7.68 -11.40
CA VAL A 243 -1.71 8.66 -11.00
C VAL A 243 -0.38 7.96 -10.72
N GLY A 244 -0.40 6.78 -10.10
CA GLY A 244 0.80 6.01 -9.77
C GLY A 244 1.55 6.56 -8.55
N GLY A 245 2.89 6.60 -8.63
CA GLY A 245 3.76 7.12 -7.55
C GLY A 245 4.64 6.09 -6.85
N LEU A 246 4.50 4.81 -7.18
CA LEU A 246 5.40 3.76 -6.72
C LEU A 246 6.81 3.92 -7.34
N GLN A 247 7.81 3.77 -6.49
CA GLN A 247 9.22 3.73 -6.84
C GLN A 247 9.83 2.44 -6.29
N VAL A 248 10.57 1.72 -7.13
CA VAL A 248 11.21 0.45 -6.78
C VAL A 248 12.72 0.62 -6.89
N ARG A 249 13.48 0.20 -5.88
CA ARG A 249 14.95 0.24 -5.90
C ARG A 249 15.50 -1.17 -6.14
N ARG A 250 16.52 -1.29 -6.99
CA ARG A 250 17.29 -2.54 -7.15
C ARG A 250 18.36 -2.70 -6.06
N ASP A 251 18.82 -3.93 -5.86
CA ASP A 251 19.85 -4.28 -4.88
C ASP A 251 21.20 -3.58 -5.11
N ASN A 252 21.48 -3.11 -6.35
CA ASN A 252 22.67 -2.30 -6.63
C ASN A 252 22.61 -0.88 -6.04
N GLY A 253 21.47 -0.47 -5.45
CA GLY A 253 21.31 0.76 -4.67
C GLY A 253 21.27 2.06 -5.47
N GLU A 254 21.67 2.03 -6.75
CA GLU A 254 21.81 3.23 -7.60
C GLU A 254 20.67 3.39 -8.61
N GLU A 255 19.90 2.32 -8.89
CA GLU A 255 18.83 2.32 -9.89
C GLU A 255 17.44 2.29 -9.26
N TRP A 256 16.56 3.15 -9.78
CA TRP A 256 15.14 3.16 -9.43
C TRP A 256 14.26 2.96 -10.66
N GLY A 257 13.25 2.13 -10.52
CA GLY A 257 12.18 1.92 -11.50
C GLY A 257 10.92 2.66 -11.08
N ARG A 258 10.22 3.27 -12.04
CA ARG A 258 8.84 3.73 -11.84
C ARG A 258 7.89 2.68 -12.37
N ALA A 259 6.94 2.29 -11.55
CA ALA A 259 5.92 1.33 -11.93
C ALA A 259 4.80 2.02 -12.75
N GLN A 260 4.54 1.53 -13.97
CA GLN A 260 3.38 1.88 -14.80
C GLN A 260 2.55 0.63 -15.14
N GLY A 261 1.31 0.57 -14.67
CA GLY A 261 0.48 -0.63 -14.76
C GLY A 261 -0.45 -0.85 -13.56
N THR A 262 -1.37 -1.80 -13.71
CA THR A 262 -2.54 -1.93 -12.82
C THR A 262 -2.37 -2.97 -11.73
N ILE A 263 -1.69 -4.09 -11.98
CA ILE A 263 -1.43 -5.14 -10.99
C ILE A 263 0.07 -5.49 -10.98
N TRP A 264 0.66 -5.45 -9.79
CA TRP A 264 2.05 -5.78 -9.56
C TRP A 264 2.20 -6.87 -8.53
N CYS A 265 3.26 -7.66 -8.68
CA CYS A 265 3.73 -8.60 -7.69
C CYS A 265 5.12 -8.19 -7.22
N SER A 266 5.35 -8.19 -5.91
CA SER A 266 6.66 -8.05 -5.29
C SER A 266 6.94 -9.20 -4.34
#